data_AF-A0A538PCK8-F1
#
_entry.id   AF-A0A538PCK8-F1
#
_cell.length_a   1.000
_cell.length_b   1.000
_cell.length_c   1.000
_cell.angle_alpha   90.00
_cell.angle_beta   90.00
_cell.angle_gamma   90.00
#
_symmetry.space_group_name_H-M   'P 1'
#
loop_
_entity.id
_entity.type
_entity.pdbx_description
1 polymer ?
#
loop_
_entity_poly.entity_id
_entity_poly.type
_entity_poly.pdbx_seq_one_letter_code
_entity_poly.pdbx_strand_id
1 'polypeptide(L)'
;MAGAEANVAVAAVRMGLRAGLISRLGDDEFGKCVAMTLRGEGVDVSQIRVDKHGFTGVYFIQRGFPVPGRSKVFHYRKGSSASMPGPADVDQDYIASSKLLYLTGITTP
;
A
#
# COMPACT_ATOMS: atom_id res chain seq x y z
N MET A 1 9.45 1.00 0.77
CA MET A 1 8.03 0.59 0.80
C MET A 1 7.72 -0.18 -0.46
N ALA A 2 6.68 -1.02 -0.45
CA ALA A 2 6.31 -1.74 -1.65
C ALA A 2 4.81 -1.96 -1.76
N GLY A 3 4.29 -1.68 -2.96
CA GLY A 3 2.90 -1.76 -3.35
C GLY A 3 2.78 -0.99 -4.65
N ALA A 4 2.15 -1.57 -5.68
CA ALA A 4 2.11 -0.96 -7.00
C ALA A 4 1.38 0.40 -6.95
N GLU A 5 0.25 0.43 -6.26
CA GLU A 5 -0.60 1.59 -6.04
C GLU A 5 0.10 2.66 -5.20
N ALA A 6 0.80 2.26 -4.13
CA ALA A 6 1.58 3.17 -3.30
C ALA A 6 2.70 3.84 -4.10
N ASN A 7 3.40 3.10 -4.97
CA ASN A 7 4.44 3.65 -5.83
C ASN A 7 3.88 4.66 -6.84
N VAL A 8 2.71 4.38 -7.41
CA VAL A 8 2.03 5.31 -8.33
C VAL A 8 1.58 6.58 -7.60
N ALA A 9 1.03 6.46 -6.39
CA ALA A 9 0.65 7.61 -5.58
C ALA A 9 1.86 8.51 -5.27
N VAL A 10 2.98 7.93 -4.83
CA VAL A 10 4.22 8.68 -4.57
C VAL A 10 4.74 9.35 -5.86
N ALA A 11 4.73 8.64 -6.99
CA ALA A 11 5.14 9.22 -8.27
C ALA A 11 4.25 10.40 -8.68
N ALA A 12 2.93 10.28 -8.50
CA ALA A 12 2.00 11.37 -8.78
C ALA A 12 2.27 12.61 -7.90
N VAL A 13 2.51 12.41 -6.59
CA VAL A 13 2.87 13.51 -5.69
C VAL A 13 4.18 14.18 -6.12
N ARG A 14 5.20 13.40 -6.49
CA ARG A 14 6.48 13.91 -6.98
C ARG A 14 6.37 14.68 -8.31
N MET A 15 5.32 14.42 -9.10
CA MET A 15 4.99 15.17 -10.31
C MET A 15 4.14 16.43 -10.05
N GLY A 16 3.89 16.78 -8.79
CA GLY A 16 3.13 17.97 -8.40
C GLY A 16 1.61 17.77 -8.37
N LEU A 17 1.13 16.52 -8.46
CA LEU A 17 -0.29 16.20 -8.31
C LEU A 17 -0.64 15.95 -6.84
N ARG A 18 -1.94 16.01 -6.53
CA ARG A 18 -2.48 15.50 -5.26
C ARG A 18 -2.88 14.04 -5.45
N ALA A 19 -2.42 13.17 -4.56
CA ALA A 19 -2.75 11.76 -4.57
C ALA A 19 -2.99 11.26 -3.13
N GLY A 20 -3.90 10.31 -3.00
CA GLY A 20 -4.20 9.62 -1.75
C GLY A 20 -4.28 8.12 -1.98
N LEU A 21 -4.24 7.36 -0.89
CA LEU A 21 -4.28 5.90 -0.91
C LEU A 21 -5.33 5.38 0.05
N ILE A 22 -6.27 4.59 -0.48
CA ILE A 22 -7.24 3.82 0.32
C ILE A 22 -6.62 2.44 0.57
N SER A 23 -6.36 2.10 1.84
CA SER A 23 -5.76 0.82 2.21
C SER A 23 -5.95 0.47 3.68
N ARG A 24 -5.40 -0.67 4.10
CA ARG A 24 -5.36 -1.11 5.50
C ARG A 24 -3.94 -1.54 5.88
N LEU A 25 -3.51 -1.21 7.08
CA LEU A 25 -2.24 -1.63 7.67
C LEU A 25 -2.50 -2.27 9.04
N GLY A 26 -1.65 -3.19 9.46
CA GLY A 26 -1.70 -3.70 10.83
C GLY A 26 -1.24 -2.63 11.83
N ASP A 27 -1.69 -2.74 13.07
CA ASP A 27 -1.15 -1.95 14.20
C ASP A 27 0.21 -2.49 14.65
N ASP A 28 1.18 -2.46 13.74
CA ASP A 28 2.54 -2.94 13.92
C ASP A 28 3.57 -1.92 13.40
N GLU A 29 4.85 -2.14 13.72
CA GLU A 29 5.93 -1.23 13.33
C GLU A 29 6.10 -1.12 11.81
N PHE A 30 5.74 -2.16 11.06
CA PHE A 30 5.74 -2.10 9.59
C PHE A 30 4.65 -1.16 9.08
N GLY A 31 3.44 -1.25 9.63
CA GLY A 31 2.31 -0.38 9.29
C GLY A 31 2.62 1.08 9.61
N LYS A 32 3.17 1.35 10.81
CA LYS A 32 3.63 2.69 11.19
C LYS A 32 4.69 3.24 10.22
N CYS A 33 5.68 2.42 9.88
CA CYS A 33 6.73 2.79 8.92
C CYS A 33 6.16 3.11 7.54
N VAL A 34 5.25 2.28 7.03
CA VAL A 34 4.56 2.50 5.74
C VAL A 34 3.78 3.82 5.75
N ALA A 35 2.91 4.03 6.75
CA ALA A 35 2.10 5.25 6.85
C ALA A 35 2.96 6.51 7.01
N MET A 36 4.01 6.45 7.83
CA MET A 36 4.96 7.55 8.02
C MET A 36 5.69 7.89 6.72
N THR A 37 6.16 6.87 5.99
CA THR A 37 6.87 7.07 4.73
C THR A 37 5.95 7.69 3.66
N LEU A 38 4.71 7.20 3.52
CA LEU A 38 3.74 7.77 2.56
C LEU A 38 3.42 9.23 2.88
N ARG A 39 3.18 9.52 4.16
CA ARG A 39 2.94 10.89 4.62
C ARG A 39 4.15 11.79 4.36
N GLY A 40 5.37 11.30 4.59
CA GLY A 40 6.60 12.02 4.31
C GLY A 40 6.83 12.32 2.82
N GLU A 41 6.34 11.45 1.93
CA GLU A 41 6.32 11.68 0.48
C GLU A 41 5.17 12.61 0.04
N GLY A 42 4.30 13.06 0.95
CA GLY A 42 3.18 13.96 0.67
C GLY A 42 1.90 13.28 0.17
N VAL A 43 1.81 11.95 0.27
CA VAL A 43 0.59 11.20 -0.07
C VAL A 43 -0.44 11.41 1.05
N ASP A 44 -1.70 11.66 0.68
CA ASP A 44 -2.81 11.67 1.62
C ASP A 44 -3.08 10.25 2.14
N VAL A 45 -2.83 10.06 3.45
CA VAL A 45 -2.99 8.79 4.17
C VAL A 45 -4.25 8.77 5.04
N SER A 46 -5.15 9.74 4.91
CA SER A 46 -6.38 9.82 5.71
C SER A 46 -7.31 8.61 5.52
N GLN A 47 -7.22 7.95 4.37
CA GLN A 47 -7.99 6.75 4.02
C GLN A 47 -7.22 5.43 4.25
N ILE A 48 -6.08 5.48 4.96
CA ILE A 48 -5.39 4.28 5.42
C ILE A 48 -5.89 3.92 6.82
N ARG A 49 -6.58 2.78 6.92
CA ARG A 49 -7.08 2.28 8.20
C ARG A 49 -6.04 1.44 8.92
N VAL A 50 -5.97 1.61 10.23
CA VAL A 50 -5.16 0.77 11.11
C VAL A 50 -6.02 -0.33 11.69
N ASP A 51 -5.63 -1.57 11.42
CA ASP A 51 -6.29 -2.78 11.89
C ASP A 51 -5.58 -3.31 13.14
N LYS A 52 -6.25 -3.18 14.28
CA LYS A 52 -5.72 -3.58 15.60
C LYS A 52 -5.56 -5.10 15.76
N HIS A 53 -6.18 -5.89 14.90
CA HIS A 53 -6.18 -7.36 15.01
C HIS A 53 -5.46 -8.04 13.84
N GLY A 54 -5.06 -7.27 12.82
CA GLY A 54 -4.34 -7.76 11.66
C GLY A 54 -2.85 -7.44 11.69
N PHE A 55 -2.17 -7.76 10.58
CA PHE A 55 -0.75 -7.53 10.40
C PHE A 55 -0.47 -6.89 9.03
N THR A 56 0.61 -6.12 8.95
CA THR A 56 1.09 -5.53 7.70
C THR A 56 1.83 -6.57 6.88
N GLY A 57 1.39 -6.78 5.64
CA GLY A 57 2.05 -7.72 4.72
C GLY A 57 3.45 -7.25 4.35
N VAL A 58 4.40 -8.19 4.28
CA VAL A 58 5.79 -7.92 3.89
C VAL A 58 6.23 -8.87 2.79
N TYR A 59 7.33 -8.54 2.11
CA TYR A 59 8.05 -9.50 1.29
C TYR A 59 9.55 -9.35 1.48
N PHE A 60 10.27 -10.41 1.14
CA PHE A 60 11.73 -10.43 1.13
C PHE A 60 12.21 -10.66 -0.30
N ILE A 61 13.22 -9.90 -0.72
CA ILE A 61 13.89 -10.09 -2.01
C ILE A 61 15.22 -10.76 -1.75
N GLN A 62 15.35 -12.02 -2.18
CA GLN A 62 16.64 -12.69 -2.26
C GLN A 62 17.30 -12.32 -3.59
N ARG A 63 18.50 -11.75 -3.55
CA ARG A 63 19.24 -11.30 -4.73
C ARG A 63 20.48 -12.16 -4.95
N GLY A 64 20.73 -12.58 -6.19
CA GLY A 64 22.00 -13.20 -6.59
C GLY A 64 22.22 -14.64 -6.13
N PHE A 65 21.19 -15.31 -5.60
CA PHE A 65 21.25 -16.72 -5.20
C PHE A 65 19.96 -17.46 -5.59
N PRO A 66 20.03 -18.74 -6.03
CA PRO A 66 21.24 -19.51 -6.35
C PRO A 66 21.84 -19.14 -7.71
N VAL A 67 21.15 -18.30 -8.49
CA VAL A 67 21.59 -17.85 -9.82
C VAL A 67 22.02 -16.38 -9.73
N PRO A 68 23.29 -16.04 -10.03
CA PRO A 68 23.76 -14.66 -10.10
C PRO A 68 22.90 -13.82 -11.05
N GLY A 69 22.64 -12.56 -10.68
CA GLY A 69 21.81 -11.64 -11.47
C GLY A 69 20.29 -11.89 -11.41
N ARG A 70 19.82 -12.99 -10.81
CA ARG A 70 18.39 -13.23 -10.57
C ARG A 70 17.96 -12.83 -9.17
N SER A 71 16.74 -12.31 -9.07
CA SER A 71 16.08 -12.02 -7.79
C SER A 71 14.85 -12.91 -7.64
N LYS A 72 14.61 -13.39 -6.42
CA LYS A 72 13.40 -14.12 -6.04
C LYS A 72 12.69 -13.37 -4.92
N VAL A 73 11.38 -13.19 -5.06
CA VAL A 73 10.55 -12.47 -4.09
C VAL A 73 9.71 -13.48 -3.30
N PHE A 74 9.76 -13.37 -1.98
CA PHE A 74 8.99 -14.21 -1.05
C PHE A 74 7.95 -13.34 -0.34
N HIS A 75 6.67 -13.58 -0.63
CA HIS A 75 5.57 -12.79 -0.10
C HIS A 75 4.99 -13.39 1.18
N TYR A 76 4.90 -12.56 2.22
CA TYR A 76 4.23 -12.84 3.49
C TYR A 76 3.07 -11.86 3.63
N ARG A 77 2.09 -11.97 2.72
CA ARG A 77 0.95 -11.05 2.63
C ARG A 77 -0.42 -11.71 2.72
N LYS A 78 -0.50 -13.04 2.66
CA LYS A 78 -1.78 -13.77 2.70
C LYS A 78 -2.43 -13.56 4.07
N GLY A 79 -3.64 -12.99 4.09
CA GLY A 79 -4.38 -12.68 5.32
C GLY A 79 -3.88 -11.41 6.03
N SER A 80 -2.98 -10.64 5.41
CA SER A 80 -2.61 -9.31 5.91
C SER A 80 -3.79 -8.36 5.83
N SER A 81 -3.76 -7.29 6.63
CA SER A 81 -4.83 -6.29 6.67
C SER A 81 -5.10 -5.69 5.28
N ALA A 82 -4.05 -5.42 4.49
CA ALA A 82 -4.17 -4.89 3.13
C ALA A 82 -4.83 -5.87 2.14
N SER A 83 -4.86 -7.17 2.45
CA SER A 83 -5.48 -8.20 1.60
C SER A 83 -6.96 -8.46 1.91
N MET A 84 -7.51 -7.80 2.94
CA MET A 84 -8.91 -7.94 3.34
C MET A 84 -9.65 -6.58 3.36
N PRO A 85 -9.63 -5.80 2.27
CA PRO A 85 -10.49 -4.64 2.16
C PRO A 85 -11.96 -5.08 2.04
N GLY A 86 -12.85 -4.40 2.75
CA GLY A 86 -14.29 -4.56 2.63
C GLY A 86 -14.98 -3.29 2.11
N PRO A 87 -16.27 -3.35 1.75
CA PRO A 87 -17.03 -2.18 1.30
C PRO A 87 -17.00 -1.02 2.30
N ALA A 88 -16.94 -1.34 3.60
CA ALA A 88 -16.85 -0.34 4.65
C ALA A 88 -15.56 0.47 4.64
N ASP A 89 -14.50 -0.01 3.96
CA ASP A 89 -13.21 0.67 3.83
C ASP A 89 -13.18 1.72 2.72
N VAL A 90 -14.27 1.85 1.96
CA VAL A 90 -14.38 2.78 0.84
C VAL A 90 -15.32 3.93 1.20
N ASP A 91 -14.76 5.13 1.30
CA ASP A 91 -15.51 6.37 1.40
C ASP A 91 -15.87 6.88 -0.01
N GLN A 92 -17.16 6.89 -0.34
CA GLN A 92 -17.64 7.29 -1.66
C GLN A 92 -17.45 8.79 -1.92
N ASP A 93 -17.58 9.63 -0.90
CA ASP A 93 -17.40 11.08 -1.02
C ASP A 93 -15.92 11.41 -1.26
N TYR A 94 -15.02 10.67 -0.61
CA TYR A 94 -13.59 10.76 -0.86
C TYR A 94 -13.26 10.43 -2.33
N ILE A 95 -13.79 9.32 -2.87
CA ILE A 95 -13.60 8.95 -4.28
C ILE A 95 -14.19 10.02 -5.20
N ALA A 96 -15.40 10.51 -4.92
CA ALA A 96 -16.07 11.53 -5.73
C ALA A 96 -15.32 12.86 -5.78
N SER A 97 -14.52 13.18 -4.74
CA SER A 97 -13.66 14.37 -4.72
C SER A 97 -12.44 14.28 -5.66
N SER A 98 -12.14 13.07 -6.17
CA SER A 98 -10.99 12.80 -7.04
C SER A 98 -11.34 12.93 -8.53
N LYS A 99 -10.37 13.31 -9.35
CA LYS A 99 -10.52 13.38 -10.82
C LYS A 99 -10.23 12.04 -11.52
N LEU A 100 -9.55 11.13 -10.83
CA LEU A 100 -9.08 9.87 -11.36
C LEU A 100 -8.98 8.85 -10.23
N LEU A 101 -9.59 7.69 -10.44
CA LEU A 101 -9.40 6.51 -9.60
C LEU A 101 -8.46 5.53 -10.31
N TYR A 102 -7.34 5.20 -9.68
CA TYR A 102 -6.37 4.23 -10.19
C TYR A 102 -6.53 2.90 -9.45
N LEU A 103 -6.80 1.82 -10.20
CA LEU A 103 -6.99 0.47 -9.67
C LEU A 103 -6.07 -0.51 -10.39
N THR A 104 -5.61 -1.53 -9.67
CA THR A 104 -4.85 -2.64 -10.27
C THR A 104 -5.43 -3.98 -9.84
N GLY A 105 -5.13 -5.04 -10.59
CA GLY A 105 -5.52 -6.41 -10.25
C GLY A 105 -4.72 -7.05 -9.11
N ILE A 106 -3.80 -6.32 -8.45
CA ILE A 106 -2.98 -6.85 -7.34
C ILE A 106 -3.73 -6.81 -6.01
N THR A 107 -4.75 -5.96 -5.90
CA THR A 107 -5.49 -5.66 -4.66
C THR A 107 -6.76 -6.51 -4.50
N THR A 108 -7.08 -7.40 -5.45
CA THR A 108 -8.21 -8.35 -5.31
C THR A 108 -7.80 -9.63 -4.55
N PRO A 109 -8.70 -10.20 -3.73
CA PRO A 109 -8.47 -11.45 -3.00
C PRO A 109 -8.22 -12.66 -3.91
#